data_AF-A0A428KHP8-F1
#
_entry.id   AF-A0A428KHP8-F1
#
_cell.length_a   1.000
_cell.length_b   1.000
_cell.length_c   1.000
_cell.angle_alpha   90.00
_cell.angle_beta   90.00
_cell.angle_gamma   90.00
#
_symmetry.space_group_name_H-M   'P 1'
#
loop_
_entity.id
_entity.type
_entity.pdbx_description
1 polymer ?
#
loop_
_entity_poly.entity_id
_entity_poly.type
_entity_poly.pdbx_seq_one_letter_code
_entity_poly.pdbx_strand_id
1 'polypeptide(L)'
;MEKDPSPLDTLRQLKEWLDAGTITQQEFDMLKQKLVFNAAPGASPAPPTDLPVSLAPPIGALPLDYPVASEPTTTIAPIEDPLLPPVTTEPVGGPRTAVPPTPPVATPGFSHPLEAGRPGASPSQDDAFVTPAVPDSAEYVEETAYAAPAKSPLSTILIIGGIILLLSLVAYLMLGNRDSERLSSTNLTAADSLATRPEEGPQSEQIDLPPAAAPETIRVAPVIPVTPAPAPDSVAAPVTAPAEDAPAAPAVADESAAQARIEGVLQNYYSDLQAAPFSASAYFAPKVERFYLQQNTTPAAITAELDRSHFPEFLEAQSTIEPGTLKVSPPVADGSRVVTFVEKSSALRQSLQKHQQTAAQVRVRFDKNFKIVYLRQEKLLENNFTD
;
A
#
# COMPACT_ATOMS: atom_id res chain seq x y z
N MET A 1 25.88 15.23 -46.00
CA MET A 1 26.80 15.25 -44.83
C MET A 1 25.94 15.49 -43.61
N GLU A 2 25.46 14.41 -43.02
CA GLU A 2 24.67 14.43 -41.79
C GLU A 2 25.65 14.70 -40.64
N LYS A 3 25.42 15.77 -39.88
CA LYS A 3 26.21 16.07 -38.69
C LYS A 3 25.72 15.15 -37.59
N ASP A 4 26.57 14.24 -37.13
CA ASP A 4 26.31 13.47 -35.92
C ASP A 4 25.95 14.42 -34.77
N PRO A 5 24.89 14.14 -33.98
CA PRO A 5 24.50 15.00 -32.89
C PRO A 5 25.62 15.05 -31.86
N SER A 6 26.11 16.26 -31.57
CA SER A 6 27.19 16.47 -30.62
C SER A 6 26.78 15.97 -29.22
N PRO A 7 27.68 15.34 -28.45
CA PRO A 7 27.41 14.92 -27.06
C PRO A 7 26.87 16.04 -26.16
N LEU A 8 27.21 17.30 -26.49
CA LEU A 8 26.69 18.47 -25.78
C LEU A 8 25.21 18.75 -26.08
N ASP A 9 24.75 18.46 -27.30
CA ASP A 9 23.33 18.61 -27.67
C ASP A 9 22.47 17.54 -26.98
N THR A 10 22.97 16.31 -26.85
CA THR A 10 22.28 15.26 -26.09
C THR A 10 22.18 15.59 -24.60
N LEU A 11 23.18 16.23 -24.00
CA LEU A 11 23.09 16.69 -22.60
C LEU A 11 22.07 17.83 -22.44
N ARG A 12 21.98 18.74 -23.42
CA ARG A 12 20.99 19.80 -23.42
C ARG A 12 19.56 19.25 -23.52
N GLN A 13 19.35 18.26 -24.39
CA GLN A 13 18.07 17.57 -24.55
C GLN A 13 17.66 16.81 -23.28
N LEU A 14 18.60 16.11 -22.63
CA LEU A 14 18.34 15.45 -21.34
C LEU A 14 17.92 16.45 -20.26
N LYS A 15 18.55 17.64 -20.23
CA LYS A 15 18.15 18.70 -19.29
C LYS A 15 16.76 19.24 -19.60
N GLU A 16 16.43 19.40 -20.88
CA GLU A 16 15.10 19.85 -21.29
C GLU A 16 14.01 18.83 -20.89
N TRP A 17 14.27 17.54 -21.01
CA TRP A 17 13.35 16.49 -20.52
C TRP A 17 13.21 16.47 -19.00
N LEU A 18 14.27 16.80 -18.27
CA LEU A 18 14.23 16.96 -16.82
C LEU A 18 13.38 18.18 -16.43
N ASP A 19 13.59 19.32 -17.09
CA ASP A 19 12.82 20.55 -16.87
C ASP A 19 11.35 20.39 -17.27
N ALA A 20 11.05 19.57 -18.29
CA ALA A 20 9.70 19.20 -18.71
C ALA A 20 9.04 18.15 -17.79
N GLY A 21 9.75 17.63 -16.78
CA GLY A 21 9.26 16.58 -15.88
C GLY A 21 9.01 15.24 -16.57
N THR A 22 9.57 15.03 -17.77
CA THR A 22 9.44 13.78 -18.54
C THR A 22 10.38 12.70 -18.01
N ILE A 23 11.51 13.10 -17.42
CA ILE A 23 12.44 12.21 -16.71
C ILE A 23 12.67 12.70 -15.28
N THR A 24 13.00 11.77 -14.40
CA THR A 24 13.38 12.06 -13.01
C THR A 24 14.86 12.42 -12.88
N GLN A 25 15.25 13.08 -11.77
CA GLN A 25 16.64 13.44 -11.50
C GLN A 25 17.59 12.23 -11.53
N GLN A 26 17.13 11.08 -11.03
CA GLN A 26 17.90 9.84 -10.99
C GLN A 26 18.14 9.26 -12.40
N GLU A 27 17.15 9.35 -13.29
CA GLU A 27 17.27 8.94 -14.68
C GLU A 27 18.21 9.86 -15.47
N PHE A 28 18.16 11.17 -15.19
CA PHE A 28 19.09 12.14 -15.77
C PHE A 28 20.55 11.81 -15.43
N ASP A 29 20.86 11.50 -14.16
CA ASP A 29 22.22 11.17 -13.75
C ASP A 29 22.71 9.85 -14.35
N MET A 30 21.85 8.83 -14.45
CA MET A 30 22.19 7.58 -15.15
C MET A 30 22.47 7.80 -16.64
N LEU A 31 21.65 8.60 -17.33
CA LEU A 31 21.80 8.88 -18.76
C LEU A 31 23.03 9.74 -19.04
N LYS A 32 23.31 10.72 -18.19
CA LYS A 32 24.54 11.52 -18.22
C LYS A 32 25.77 10.64 -18.01
N GLN A 33 25.76 9.74 -17.03
CA GLN A 33 26.86 8.80 -16.80
C GLN A 33 27.07 7.89 -18.01
N LYS A 34 25.99 7.35 -18.60
CA LYS A 34 26.07 6.55 -19.82
C LYS A 34 26.65 7.34 -21.00
N LEU A 35 26.32 8.62 -21.14
CA LEU A 35 26.82 9.45 -22.23
C LEU A 35 28.32 9.79 -22.09
N VAL A 36 28.78 10.05 -20.86
CA VAL A 36 30.19 10.42 -20.59
C VAL A 36 31.11 9.20 -20.61
N PHE A 37 30.63 8.05 -20.13
CA PHE A 37 31.46 6.84 -19.99
C PHE A 37 31.35 5.86 -21.17
N ASN A 38 30.36 6.00 -22.05
CA ASN A 38 30.17 5.12 -23.21
C ASN A 38 30.45 5.80 -24.57
N ALA A 39 31.10 6.97 -24.57
CA ALA A 39 31.52 7.67 -25.78
C ALA A 39 32.86 7.13 -26.31
N ALA A 40 32.84 5.90 -26.82
CA ALA A 40 33.75 5.43 -27.86
C ALA A 40 32.89 5.11 -29.10
N PRO A 41 33.34 5.43 -30.34
CA PRO A 41 32.41 5.66 -31.45
C PRO A 41 31.91 4.36 -32.06
N GLY A 42 30.59 4.30 -32.31
CA GLY A 42 30.00 3.45 -33.34
C GLY A 42 29.00 2.41 -32.84
N ALA A 43 27.74 2.81 -32.70
CA ALA A 43 26.57 2.07 -33.20
C ALA A 43 25.27 2.79 -32.81
N SER A 44 24.60 3.37 -33.81
CA SER A 44 23.20 3.79 -33.72
C SER A 44 22.29 2.57 -33.55
N PRO A 45 21.29 2.57 -32.65
CA PRO A 45 20.21 1.60 -32.70
C PRO A 45 19.13 2.10 -33.69
N ALA A 46 18.90 1.33 -34.74
CA ALA A 46 17.76 1.48 -35.65
C ALA A 46 16.46 0.92 -35.00
N PRO A 47 15.26 1.37 -35.42
CA PRO A 47 13.98 0.97 -34.83
C PRO A 47 13.58 -0.48 -35.22
N PRO A 48 12.62 -1.10 -34.51
CA PRO A 48 12.29 -2.51 -34.69
C PRO A 48 11.45 -2.71 -35.96
N THR A 49 11.75 -3.73 -36.75
CA THR A 49 10.90 -4.22 -37.85
C THR A 49 10.95 -5.75 -37.89
N ASP A 50 9.77 -6.31 -38.18
CA ASP A 50 9.26 -7.68 -38.08
C ASP A 50 10.06 -8.84 -38.70
N LEU A 51 10.03 -9.99 -37.97
CA LEU A 51 9.85 -11.43 -38.36
C LEU A 51 10.75 -12.09 -39.46
N PRO A 52 10.63 -13.42 -39.73
CA PRO A 52 10.89 -14.65 -38.92
C PRO A 52 11.94 -15.59 -39.62
N VAL A 53 12.00 -16.90 -39.26
CA VAL A 53 12.76 -18.06 -39.87
C VAL A 53 13.98 -18.51 -39.04
N SER A 54 13.93 -19.59 -38.24
CA SER A 54 13.91 -21.05 -38.53
C SER A 54 15.22 -21.61 -39.12
N LEU A 55 15.99 -22.37 -38.32
CA LEU A 55 16.46 -23.75 -38.59
C LEU A 55 17.52 -24.20 -37.57
N ALA A 56 17.37 -25.46 -37.14
CA ALA A 56 18.16 -26.16 -36.13
C ALA A 56 19.49 -26.76 -36.71
N PRO A 57 20.19 -27.69 -36.04
CA PRO A 57 21.55 -27.53 -35.53
C PRO A 57 22.61 -28.37 -36.28
N PRO A 58 23.90 -28.34 -35.88
CA PRO A 58 24.79 -29.47 -36.10
C PRO A 58 25.29 -30.13 -34.80
N ILE A 59 25.43 -31.45 -34.91
CA ILE A 59 25.88 -32.45 -33.92
C ILE A 59 27.41 -32.58 -33.96
N GLY A 60 28.03 -32.83 -32.79
CA GLY A 60 29.31 -33.54 -32.61
C GLY A 60 30.41 -32.73 -31.91
N ALA A 61 31.27 -33.26 -31.03
CA ALA A 61 31.37 -34.52 -30.29
C ALA A 61 32.52 -34.36 -29.25
N LEU A 62 32.21 -34.63 -27.96
CA LEU A 62 33.05 -35.13 -26.84
C LEU A 62 34.30 -34.32 -26.36
N PRO A 63 34.94 -34.69 -25.23
CA PRO A 63 34.52 -34.43 -23.84
C PRO A 63 35.65 -33.77 -23.00
N LEU A 64 35.35 -33.20 -21.81
CA LEU A 64 36.31 -33.15 -20.69
C LEU A 64 35.64 -32.69 -19.39
N ASP A 65 35.87 -33.51 -18.37
CA ASP A 65 35.54 -33.39 -16.95
C ASP A 65 35.59 -31.97 -16.38
N TYR A 66 34.50 -31.54 -15.73
CA TYR A 66 34.57 -30.72 -14.51
C TYR A 66 33.40 -31.07 -13.57
N PRO A 67 33.63 -31.11 -12.24
CA PRO A 67 32.73 -31.70 -11.27
C PRO A 67 31.48 -30.85 -11.03
N VAL A 68 30.33 -31.52 -11.00
CA VAL A 68 29.03 -30.99 -10.63
C VAL A 68 29.08 -30.54 -9.17
N ALA A 69 28.93 -29.24 -8.93
CA ALA A 69 28.66 -28.69 -7.60
C ALA A 69 27.22 -29.03 -7.22
N SER A 70 27.08 -29.84 -6.18
CA SER A 70 25.83 -30.31 -5.62
C SER A 70 24.92 -29.18 -5.17
N GLU A 71 23.64 -29.30 -5.48
CA GLU A 71 22.54 -28.48 -4.97
C GLU A 71 22.50 -28.54 -3.42
N PRO A 72 22.30 -27.42 -2.71
CA PRO A 72 22.05 -27.47 -1.28
C PRO A 72 20.66 -28.03 -1.04
N THR A 73 20.59 -29.31 -0.70
CA THR A 73 19.44 -29.90 -0.02
C THR A 73 19.33 -29.24 1.35
N THR A 74 18.38 -28.32 1.52
CA THR A 74 18.03 -27.75 2.82
C THR A 74 17.37 -28.85 3.66
N THR A 75 18.19 -29.51 4.48
CA THR A 75 17.74 -30.38 5.57
C THR A 75 16.95 -29.55 6.58
N ILE A 76 15.67 -29.87 6.72
CA ILE A 76 14.77 -29.32 7.74
C ILE A 76 15.24 -29.87 9.10
N ALA A 77 15.63 -28.98 10.02
CA ALA A 77 15.95 -29.34 11.40
C ALA A 77 14.67 -29.83 12.13
N PRO A 78 14.78 -30.75 13.10
CA PRO A 78 13.66 -31.13 13.95
C PRO A 78 13.17 -29.91 14.74
N ILE A 79 11.86 -29.67 14.66
CA ILE A 79 11.16 -28.71 15.51
C ILE A 79 11.23 -29.25 16.94
N GLU A 80 11.98 -28.58 17.82
CA GLU A 80 11.84 -28.78 19.26
C GLU A 80 10.46 -28.26 19.67
N ASP A 81 9.61 -29.18 20.09
CA ASP A 81 8.28 -28.92 20.63
C ASP A 81 8.45 -28.13 21.96
N PRO A 82 8.01 -26.86 22.06
CA PRO A 82 8.11 -26.11 23.29
C PRO A 82 7.20 -26.74 24.33
N LEU A 83 7.81 -27.42 25.29
CA LEU A 83 7.20 -27.94 26.51
C LEU A 83 6.26 -26.89 27.13
N LEU A 84 4.97 -27.15 27.02
CA LEU A 84 3.91 -26.40 27.68
C LEU A 84 4.17 -26.40 29.20
N PRO A 85 4.05 -25.24 29.89
CA PRO A 85 4.07 -25.22 31.34
C PRO A 85 2.86 -25.99 31.91
N PRO A 86 3.01 -26.66 33.06
CA PRO A 86 1.96 -27.48 33.65
C PRO A 86 0.71 -26.64 33.95
N VAL A 87 -0.43 -27.12 33.47
CA VAL A 87 -1.76 -26.63 33.83
C VAL A 87 -1.99 -26.92 35.31
N THR A 88 -1.88 -25.90 36.14
CA THR A 88 -2.38 -25.94 37.52
C THR A 88 -3.90 -26.01 37.47
N THR A 89 -4.44 -27.21 37.63
CA THR A 89 -5.86 -27.43 37.92
C THR A 89 -6.18 -26.87 39.31
N GLU A 90 -6.79 -25.69 39.36
CA GLU A 90 -7.38 -25.13 40.58
C GLU A 90 -8.68 -25.91 40.91
N PRO A 91 -8.86 -26.38 42.15
CA PRO A 91 -10.01 -27.20 42.52
C PRO A 91 -11.30 -26.39 42.59
N VAL A 92 -12.31 -26.92 41.89
CA VAL A 92 -13.72 -26.57 41.95
C VAL A 92 -14.20 -26.48 43.40
N GLY A 93 -14.68 -25.28 43.78
CA GLY A 93 -15.29 -25.02 45.08
C GLY A 93 -16.47 -24.06 45.00
N GLY A 94 -17.69 -24.61 44.94
CA GLY A 94 -18.91 -24.01 45.49
C GLY A 94 -19.95 -23.46 44.48
N PRO A 95 -21.25 -23.78 44.68
CA PRO A 95 -22.33 -23.17 43.90
C PRO A 95 -22.53 -21.72 44.34
N ARG A 96 -22.18 -20.76 43.46
CA ARG A 96 -22.55 -19.36 43.65
C ARG A 96 -23.98 -19.15 43.16
N THR A 97 -24.85 -18.80 44.09
CA THR A 97 -26.22 -18.35 43.89
C THR A 97 -26.23 -17.16 42.93
N ALA A 98 -26.99 -17.26 41.83
CA ALA A 98 -27.19 -16.18 40.88
C ALA A 98 -27.97 -15.03 41.54
N VAL A 99 -27.35 -13.86 41.62
CA VAL A 99 -28.02 -12.60 41.96
C VAL A 99 -28.34 -11.87 40.66
N PRO A 100 -29.59 -11.47 40.40
CA PRO A 100 -29.97 -10.76 39.19
C PRO A 100 -29.36 -9.34 39.16
N PRO A 101 -29.06 -8.79 37.97
CA PRO A 101 -28.51 -7.43 37.86
C PRO A 101 -29.54 -6.37 38.22
N THR A 102 -29.15 -5.49 39.14
CA THR A 102 -29.90 -4.29 39.54
C THR A 102 -29.87 -3.25 38.40
N PRO A 103 -30.99 -2.59 38.06
CA PRO A 103 -31.01 -1.51 37.08
C PRO A 103 -30.26 -0.26 37.58
N PRO A 104 -29.61 0.53 36.69
CA PRO A 104 -28.92 1.74 37.08
C PRO A 104 -29.90 2.82 37.54
N VAL A 105 -29.62 3.35 38.73
CA VAL A 105 -30.29 4.52 39.33
C VAL A 105 -29.90 5.77 38.54
N ALA A 106 -30.90 6.49 38.05
CA ALA A 106 -30.75 7.80 37.46
C ALA A 106 -30.28 8.81 38.53
N THR A 107 -29.07 9.35 38.38
CA THR A 107 -28.60 10.51 39.13
C THR A 107 -29.15 11.79 38.50
N PRO A 108 -29.82 12.66 39.27
CA PRO A 108 -30.23 13.97 38.79
C PRO A 108 -29.15 15.02 39.09
N GLY A 109 -28.89 15.90 38.14
CA GLY A 109 -28.36 17.23 38.41
C GLY A 109 -26.86 17.42 38.17
N PHE A 110 -26.53 17.87 36.95
CA PHE A 110 -25.50 18.87 36.77
C PHE A 110 -26.08 20.02 35.94
N SER A 111 -26.35 21.10 36.65
CA SER A 111 -26.75 22.41 36.18
C SER A 111 -25.64 23.05 35.34
N HIS A 112 -25.96 23.39 34.09
CA HIS A 112 -25.18 24.36 33.32
C HIS A 112 -25.32 25.75 33.97
N PRO A 113 -24.22 26.51 34.15
CA PRO A 113 -24.32 27.89 34.61
C PRO A 113 -24.95 28.76 33.52
N LEU A 114 -26.01 29.46 33.93
CA LEU A 114 -26.65 30.55 33.20
C LEU A 114 -25.62 31.67 32.97
N GLU A 115 -25.29 31.91 31.71
CA GLU A 115 -24.61 33.11 31.26
C GLU A 115 -25.62 34.26 31.25
N ALA A 116 -25.66 34.99 32.36
CA ALA A 116 -26.44 36.21 32.51
C ALA A 116 -25.51 37.42 32.30
N GLY A 117 -25.80 38.23 31.27
CA GLY A 117 -25.58 39.67 31.34
C GLY A 117 -24.75 40.30 30.23
N ARG A 118 -25.38 40.56 29.07
CA ARG A 118 -25.11 41.82 28.36
C ARG A 118 -26.39 42.39 27.74
N PRO A 119 -26.95 43.47 28.29
CA PRO A 119 -28.07 44.18 27.68
C PRO A 119 -27.57 45.24 26.71
N GLY A 120 -28.31 45.40 25.61
CA GLY A 120 -28.40 46.67 24.88
C GLY A 120 -27.83 46.65 23.47
N ALA A 121 -28.67 46.31 22.49
CA ALA A 121 -29.04 47.16 21.36
C ALA A 121 -29.63 46.31 20.21
N SER A 122 -30.95 46.15 20.24
CA SER A 122 -31.76 46.18 19.01
C SER A 122 -32.21 47.65 18.86
N PRO A 123 -32.34 48.19 17.64
CA PRO A 123 -33.57 47.93 16.89
C PRO A 123 -33.41 47.75 15.36
N SER A 124 -34.21 46.81 14.85
CA SER A 124 -35.01 46.85 13.61
C SER A 124 -34.52 47.63 12.38
N GLN A 125 -34.40 46.91 11.27
CA GLN A 125 -35.01 47.37 10.01
C GLN A 125 -35.48 46.17 9.19
N ASP A 126 -36.79 46.12 8.96
CA ASP A 126 -37.44 45.35 7.91
C ASP A 126 -36.85 45.76 6.55
N ASP A 127 -36.49 44.80 5.70
CA ASP A 127 -36.70 44.98 4.26
C ASP A 127 -36.76 43.64 3.52
N ALA A 128 -37.99 43.36 3.06
CA ALA A 128 -38.34 42.91 1.72
C ALA A 128 -37.48 41.84 1.00
N PHE A 129 -38.15 40.71 0.76
CA PHE A 129 -38.04 39.86 -0.41
C PHE A 129 -37.52 40.56 -1.68
N VAL A 130 -36.34 40.15 -2.17
CA VAL A 130 -36.02 40.19 -3.60
C VAL A 130 -35.18 38.97 -3.97
N THR A 131 -35.80 38.06 -4.73
CA THR A 131 -35.14 37.04 -5.54
C THR A 131 -34.40 37.72 -6.70
N PRO A 132 -33.08 37.52 -6.91
CA PRO A 132 -32.47 37.89 -8.18
C PRO A 132 -32.50 36.70 -9.13
N ALA A 133 -32.99 37.01 -10.33
CA ALA A 133 -33.03 36.15 -11.48
C ALA A 133 -31.63 35.75 -11.99
N VAL A 134 -31.61 34.61 -12.68
CA VAL A 134 -30.58 34.16 -13.61
C VAL A 134 -30.20 35.29 -14.59
N PRO A 135 -28.90 35.56 -14.82
CA PRO A 135 -28.45 36.21 -16.04
C PRO A 135 -27.88 35.15 -16.99
N ASP A 136 -28.64 34.90 -18.05
CA ASP A 136 -28.15 34.39 -19.32
C ASP A 136 -27.85 35.63 -20.19
N SER A 137 -26.57 35.94 -20.42
CA SER A 137 -26.06 36.66 -21.60
C SER A 137 -24.62 37.13 -21.37
N ALA A 138 -23.74 36.72 -22.29
CA ALA A 138 -22.35 37.12 -22.40
C ALA A 138 -22.18 38.65 -22.47
N GLU A 139 -21.44 39.21 -21.51
CA GLU A 139 -20.90 40.57 -21.58
C GLU A 139 -19.37 40.46 -21.63
N TYR A 140 -18.83 40.82 -22.79
CA TYR A 140 -17.39 40.93 -23.08
C TYR A 140 -16.80 42.01 -22.14
N VAL A 141 -16.14 41.59 -21.06
CA VAL A 141 -15.34 42.50 -20.22
C VAL A 141 -14.02 42.75 -20.94
N GLU A 142 -13.88 43.98 -21.41
CA GLU A 142 -12.67 44.54 -21.98
C GLU A 142 -11.51 44.42 -20.98
N GLU A 143 -10.44 43.75 -21.40
CA GLU A 143 -9.27 43.40 -20.59
C GLU A 143 -8.49 44.68 -20.21
N THR A 144 -8.88 45.31 -19.09
CA THR A 144 -8.12 46.43 -18.54
C THR A 144 -6.74 45.93 -18.08
N ALA A 145 -5.71 46.45 -18.73
CA ALA A 145 -4.30 46.12 -18.48
C ALA A 145 -3.95 46.11 -16.99
N TYR A 146 -3.50 44.96 -16.51
CA TYR A 146 -3.07 44.75 -15.12
C TYR A 146 -1.84 45.61 -14.80
N ALA A 147 -2.04 46.72 -14.10
CA ALA A 147 -0.95 47.52 -13.55
C ALA A 147 -0.40 46.81 -12.30
N ALA A 148 0.75 46.15 -12.45
CA ALA A 148 1.39 45.44 -11.35
C ALA A 148 1.75 46.40 -10.20
N PRO A 149 1.48 46.03 -8.92
CA PRO A 149 1.80 46.86 -7.77
C PRO A 149 3.31 47.08 -7.66
N ALA A 150 3.72 48.30 -7.31
CA ALA A 150 5.12 48.69 -7.18
C ALA A 150 5.83 47.78 -6.14
N LYS A 151 6.77 46.96 -6.60
CA LYS A 151 7.54 46.04 -5.76
C LYS A 151 8.30 46.85 -4.72
N SER A 152 8.02 46.61 -3.44
CA SER A 152 8.70 47.29 -2.34
C SER A 152 10.16 46.80 -2.28
N PRO A 153 11.16 47.70 -2.31
CA PRO A 153 12.58 47.31 -2.31
C PRO A 153 12.97 46.55 -1.04
N LEU A 154 12.23 46.78 0.05
CA LEU A 154 12.42 46.09 1.34
C LEU A 154 12.09 44.60 1.25
N SER A 155 11.04 44.20 0.51
CA SER A 155 10.71 42.78 0.32
C SER A 155 11.83 42.06 -0.46
N THR A 156 12.38 42.70 -1.48
CA THR A 156 13.52 42.18 -2.25
C THR A 156 14.76 41.99 -1.37
N ILE A 157 15.08 42.96 -0.49
CA ILE A 157 16.22 42.86 0.43
C ILE A 157 16.02 41.70 1.42
N LEU A 158 14.82 41.53 1.97
CA LEU A 158 14.51 40.42 2.89
C LEU A 158 14.59 39.06 2.20
N ILE A 159 14.11 38.95 0.96
CA ILE A 159 14.21 37.70 0.17
C ILE A 159 15.67 37.36 -0.11
N ILE A 160 16.47 38.32 -0.58
CA ILE A 160 17.90 38.09 -0.89
C ILE A 160 18.67 37.75 0.40
N GLY A 161 18.42 38.48 1.49
CA GLY A 161 19.04 38.22 2.79
C GLY A 161 18.70 36.83 3.34
N GLY A 162 17.43 36.41 3.22
CA GLY A 162 16.97 35.07 3.61
C GLY A 162 17.65 33.96 2.82
N ILE A 163 17.83 34.13 1.50
CA ILE A 163 18.53 33.16 0.65
C ILE A 163 20.00 33.05 1.06
N ILE A 164 20.68 34.16 1.31
CA ILE A 164 22.10 34.15 1.73
C ILE A 164 22.26 33.46 3.10
N LEU A 165 21.35 33.72 4.04
CA LEU A 165 21.37 33.10 5.36
C LEU A 165 21.12 31.59 5.27
N LEU A 166 20.17 31.17 4.44
CA LEU A 166 19.88 29.75 4.22
C LEU A 166 21.06 29.03 3.55
N LEU A 167 21.68 29.63 2.53
CA LEU A 167 22.88 29.07 1.91
C LEU A 167 24.06 28.97 2.88
N SER A 168 24.23 29.96 3.76
CA SER A 168 25.26 29.94 4.80
C SER A 168 25.02 28.81 5.81
N LEU A 169 23.76 28.57 6.20
CA LEU A 169 23.39 27.46 7.08
C LEU A 169 23.66 26.09 6.43
N VAL A 170 23.32 25.93 5.15
CA VAL A 170 23.59 24.69 4.40
C VAL A 170 25.10 24.44 4.29
N ALA A 171 25.89 25.49 3.98
CA ALA A 171 27.35 25.39 3.95
C ALA A 171 27.93 25.04 5.33
N TYR A 172 27.39 25.63 6.40
CA TYR A 172 27.78 25.31 7.77
C TYR A 172 27.48 23.85 8.15
N LEU A 173 26.30 23.33 7.80
CA LEU A 173 25.93 21.93 8.03
C LEU A 173 26.81 20.95 7.22
N MET A 174 27.16 21.32 5.98
CA MET A 174 28.05 20.52 5.13
C MET A 174 29.50 20.50 5.62
N LEU A 175 29.95 21.56 6.30
CA LEU A 175 31.33 21.70 6.78
C LEU A 175 31.50 21.25 8.25
N GLY A 176 30.46 21.37 9.08
CA GLY A 176 30.53 21.20 10.53
C GLY A 176 30.14 19.82 11.09
N ASN A 177 29.64 18.89 10.26
CA ASN A 177 29.01 17.65 10.76
C ASN A 177 29.76 16.35 10.41
N ARG A 178 31.08 16.39 10.18
CA ARG A 178 31.88 15.20 9.82
C ARG A 178 32.65 14.52 10.97
N ASP A 179 32.62 15.08 12.18
CA ASP A 179 33.43 14.56 13.29
C ASP A 179 32.64 13.72 14.33
N SER A 180 31.39 13.32 14.02
CA SER A 180 30.49 12.71 15.03
C SER A 180 30.02 11.28 14.75
N GLU A 181 30.72 10.47 13.95
CA GLU A 181 30.31 9.05 13.72
C GLU A 181 31.46 8.02 13.74
N ARG A 182 32.64 8.37 14.27
CA ARG A 182 33.72 7.39 14.54
C ARG A 182 33.79 6.93 15.99
N LEU A 183 32.64 6.81 16.65
CA LEU A 183 32.55 6.10 17.93
C LEU A 183 32.00 4.69 17.72
N SER A 184 32.93 3.74 17.76
CA SER A 184 32.78 2.37 18.25
C SER A 184 31.63 1.52 17.70
N SER A 185 31.92 0.78 16.64
CA SER A 185 31.40 -0.58 16.45
C SER A 185 32.56 -1.55 16.19
N THR A 186 33.55 -1.52 17.07
CA THR A 186 34.62 -2.52 17.15
C THR A 186 34.41 -3.36 18.41
N ASN A 187 33.37 -4.18 18.42
CA ASN A 187 33.22 -5.30 19.33
C ASN A 187 32.93 -6.56 18.50
N LEU A 188 33.86 -6.90 17.62
CA LEU A 188 34.03 -8.26 17.11
C LEU A 188 35.15 -8.88 17.94
N THR A 189 34.76 -9.46 19.06
CA THR A 189 35.67 -10.16 19.98
C THR A 189 36.17 -11.42 19.27
N ALA A 190 37.48 -11.49 19.01
CA ALA A 190 38.19 -12.63 18.46
C ALA A 190 38.30 -13.83 19.45
N ALA A 191 37.23 -14.11 20.21
CA ALA A 191 37.20 -15.16 21.22
C ALA A 191 36.07 -16.18 21.04
N ASP A 192 35.19 -16.01 20.04
CA ASP A 192 34.07 -16.94 19.80
C ASP A 192 34.33 -17.91 18.63
N SER A 193 35.57 -18.40 18.57
CA SER A 193 35.96 -19.54 17.74
C SER A 193 36.48 -20.65 18.64
N LEU A 194 35.61 -21.15 19.51
CA LEU A 194 35.71 -22.52 20.01
C LEU A 194 34.74 -23.37 19.20
N ALA A 195 35.28 -24.02 18.18
CA ALA A 195 34.64 -25.13 17.51
C ALA A 195 34.33 -26.22 18.55
N THR A 196 33.09 -26.26 19.01
CA THR A 196 32.58 -27.38 19.79
C THR A 196 32.45 -28.57 18.84
N ARG A 197 33.27 -29.59 19.09
CA ARG A 197 33.14 -30.92 18.50
C ARG A 197 31.75 -31.44 18.90
N PRO A 198 30.86 -31.79 17.96
CA PRO A 198 29.60 -32.42 18.30
C PRO A 198 29.89 -33.69 19.09
N GLU A 199 29.32 -33.79 20.29
CA GLU A 199 29.34 -34.99 21.10
C GLU A 199 28.47 -36.04 20.38
N GLU A 200 29.08 -37.11 19.90
CA GLU A 200 28.37 -38.29 19.42
C GLU A 200 27.69 -38.95 20.62
N GLY A 201 26.44 -38.55 20.88
CA GLY A 201 25.56 -39.24 21.81
C GLY A 201 25.27 -40.66 21.31
N PRO A 202 24.95 -41.60 22.22
CA PRO A 202 24.70 -42.99 21.86
C PRO A 202 23.52 -43.05 20.88
N GLN A 203 23.78 -43.57 19.68
CA GLN A 203 22.77 -43.91 18.70
C GLN A 203 21.74 -44.82 19.38
N SER A 204 20.53 -44.30 19.56
CA SER A 204 19.39 -45.09 19.97
C SER A 204 19.22 -46.24 18.98
N GLU A 205 19.07 -47.44 19.54
CA GLU A 205 18.80 -48.67 18.80
C GLU A 205 17.69 -48.44 17.77
N GLN A 206 18.01 -48.72 16.52
CA GLN A 206 17.10 -48.71 15.39
C GLN A 206 15.94 -49.66 15.69
N ILE A 207 14.78 -49.11 16.05
CA ILE A 207 13.55 -49.87 16.22
C ILE A 207 13.18 -50.42 14.85
N ASP A 208 13.35 -51.73 14.70
CA ASP A 208 12.92 -52.51 13.55
C ASP A 208 11.37 -52.51 13.52
N LEU A 209 10.79 -51.66 12.68
CA LEU A 209 9.34 -51.64 12.44
C LEU A 209 8.96 -52.85 11.57
N PRO A 210 7.98 -53.68 11.98
CA PRO A 210 7.54 -54.80 11.16
C PRO A 210 6.92 -54.31 9.84
N PRO A 211 6.98 -55.13 8.76
CA PRO A 211 6.53 -54.75 7.44
C PRO A 211 5.05 -54.36 7.44
N ALA A 212 4.78 -53.13 7.01
CA ALA A 212 3.43 -52.63 6.80
C ALA A 212 2.68 -53.53 5.81
N ALA A 213 1.55 -54.06 6.28
CA ALA A 213 0.61 -54.83 5.48
C ALA A 213 0.04 -53.95 4.35
N ALA A 214 -0.32 -54.64 3.27
CA ALA A 214 -0.71 -54.15 1.95
C ALA A 214 -1.69 -52.96 1.92
N PRO A 215 -1.61 -52.10 0.88
CA PRO A 215 -2.53 -50.98 0.70
C PRO A 215 -3.97 -51.48 0.52
N GLU A 216 -4.87 -50.97 1.36
CA GLU A 216 -6.30 -51.11 1.18
C GLU A 216 -6.73 -50.45 -0.13
N THR A 217 -7.26 -51.26 -1.05
CA THR A 217 -7.89 -50.83 -2.29
C THR A 217 -9.15 -50.02 -1.98
N ILE A 218 -9.06 -48.69 -2.05
CA ILE A 218 -10.23 -47.81 -2.11
C ILE A 218 -10.94 -48.08 -3.45
N ARG A 219 -12.12 -48.70 -3.36
CA ARG A 219 -13.01 -48.92 -4.50
C ARG A 219 -13.59 -47.56 -4.93
N VAL A 220 -13.01 -47.03 -6.01
CA VAL A 220 -13.59 -45.97 -6.82
C VAL A 220 -14.93 -46.46 -7.37
N ALA A 221 -16.03 -45.90 -6.85
CA ALA A 221 -17.34 -46.04 -7.46
C ALA A 221 -17.42 -45.15 -8.72
N PRO A 222 -17.79 -45.69 -9.90
CA PRO A 222 -17.99 -44.88 -11.10
C PRO A 222 -19.21 -43.96 -10.93
N VAL A 223 -18.99 -42.65 -11.01
CA VAL A 223 -20.08 -41.67 -11.17
C VAL A 223 -20.64 -41.80 -12.59
N ILE A 224 -21.95 -42.02 -12.63
CA ILE A 224 -22.77 -42.29 -13.81
C ILE A 224 -22.89 -41.00 -14.65
N PRO A 225 -22.77 -41.07 -16.00
CA PRO A 225 -23.01 -39.92 -16.86
C PRO A 225 -24.50 -39.55 -16.90
N VAL A 226 -24.81 -38.30 -16.58
CA VAL A 226 -26.15 -37.72 -16.69
C VAL A 226 -26.52 -37.61 -18.17
N THR A 227 -27.62 -38.28 -18.53
CA THR A 227 -28.22 -38.25 -19.87
C THR A 227 -29.04 -36.95 -20.03
N PRO A 228 -28.91 -36.21 -21.15
CA PRO A 228 -29.75 -35.04 -21.42
C PRO A 228 -31.16 -35.43 -21.82
N ALA A 229 -32.16 -34.79 -21.21
CA ALA A 229 -33.57 -34.92 -21.53
C ALA A 229 -33.92 -34.18 -22.84
N PRO A 230 -34.82 -34.72 -23.69
CA PRO A 230 -35.24 -34.07 -24.93
C PRO A 230 -36.33 -33.02 -24.70
N ALA A 231 -36.26 -31.99 -25.54
CA ALA A 231 -37.21 -30.89 -25.66
C ALA A 231 -38.62 -31.36 -26.11
N PRO A 232 -39.67 -30.58 -25.79
CA PRO A 232 -40.86 -30.51 -26.62
C PRO A 232 -40.89 -29.26 -27.50
N ASP A 233 -41.13 -29.51 -28.79
CA ASP A 233 -41.58 -28.56 -29.80
C ASP A 233 -42.83 -27.77 -29.35
N SER A 234 -42.83 -26.46 -29.58
CA SER A 234 -44.07 -25.71 -29.88
C SER A 234 -43.78 -24.36 -30.57
N VAL A 235 -43.99 -24.40 -31.90
CA VAL A 235 -44.69 -23.42 -32.77
C VAL A 235 -44.18 -21.96 -32.85
N ALA A 236 -43.75 -21.60 -34.07
CA ALA A 236 -43.61 -20.28 -34.72
C ALA A 236 -44.79 -19.30 -34.42
N ALA A 237 -44.78 -17.96 -34.52
CA ALA A 237 -44.01 -16.84 -35.09
C ALA A 237 -44.84 -15.55 -34.72
N PRO A 238 -44.62 -14.29 -35.23
CA PRO A 238 -43.48 -13.66 -35.90
C PRO A 238 -43.02 -12.29 -35.28
N VAL A 239 -41.83 -11.87 -35.74
CA VAL A 239 -41.30 -10.50 -35.98
C VAL A 239 -42.11 -9.28 -35.54
N THR A 240 -41.50 -8.47 -34.65
CA THR A 240 -41.53 -6.99 -34.70
C THR A 240 -40.26 -6.40 -34.07
N ALA A 241 -39.42 -5.80 -34.91
CA ALA A 241 -38.65 -4.60 -34.57
C ALA A 241 -39.36 -3.41 -35.26
N PRO A 242 -39.08 -2.12 -34.97
CA PRO A 242 -38.09 -1.52 -34.07
C PRO A 242 -38.65 -0.40 -33.16
N ALA A 243 -37.93 0.00 -32.10
CA ALA A 243 -37.98 1.35 -31.55
C ALA A 243 -36.76 1.67 -30.67
N GLU A 244 -35.97 2.60 -31.19
CA GLU A 244 -35.04 3.51 -30.53
C GLU A 244 -35.83 4.46 -29.62
N ASP A 245 -35.54 4.49 -28.30
CA ASP A 245 -35.25 5.67 -27.46
C ASP A 245 -35.21 5.30 -25.94
N ALA A 246 -34.39 6.04 -25.19
CA ALA A 246 -33.97 6.02 -23.76
C ALA A 246 -35.04 5.70 -22.66
N PRO A 247 -34.67 5.36 -21.38
CA PRO A 247 -33.47 5.82 -20.66
C PRO A 247 -32.64 4.79 -19.88
N ALA A 248 -31.34 5.07 -19.82
CA ALA A 248 -30.38 4.45 -18.92
C ALA A 248 -30.69 4.81 -17.45
N ALA A 249 -31.09 3.82 -16.64
CA ALA A 249 -31.02 3.89 -15.18
C ALA A 249 -30.98 2.47 -14.57
N PRO A 250 -29.76 1.93 -14.32
CA PRO A 250 -29.53 1.16 -13.10
C PRO A 250 -28.17 1.41 -12.42
N ALA A 251 -27.38 2.40 -12.86
CA ALA A 251 -25.99 2.55 -12.38
C ALA A 251 -25.84 2.90 -10.89
N VAL A 252 -26.83 3.57 -10.28
CA VAL A 252 -26.73 4.08 -8.89
C VAL A 252 -26.92 2.97 -7.85
N ALA A 253 -27.73 1.94 -8.15
CA ALA A 253 -27.97 0.83 -7.22
C ALA A 253 -26.72 -0.04 -7.04
N ASP A 254 -25.97 -0.26 -8.11
CA ASP A 254 -24.73 -1.05 -8.09
C ASP A 254 -23.57 -0.31 -7.38
N GLU A 255 -23.58 1.03 -7.41
CA GLU A 255 -22.55 1.84 -6.76
C GLU A 255 -22.66 1.81 -5.23
N SER A 256 -23.87 1.97 -4.69
CA SER A 256 -24.09 1.89 -3.24
C SER A 256 -23.77 0.50 -2.68
N ALA A 257 -24.14 -0.57 -3.41
CA ALA A 257 -23.79 -1.94 -3.04
C ALA A 257 -22.28 -2.20 -3.08
N ALA A 258 -21.58 -1.67 -4.09
CA ALA A 258 -20.12 -1.76 -4.18
C ALA A 258 -19.42 -0.98 -3.05
N GLN A 259 -19.91 0.21 -2.71
CA GLN A 259 -19.38 1.01 -1.60
C GLN A 259 -19.50 0.26 -0.26
N ALA A 260 -20.68 -0.28 0.05
CA ALA A 260 -20.89 -1.06 1.28
C ALA A 260 -19.98 -2.29 1.37
N ARG A 261 -19.73 -2.97 0.23
CA ARG A 261 -18.77 -4.08 0.17
C ARG A 261 -17.34 -3.63 0.42
N ILE A 262 -16.90 -2.53 -0.21
CA ILE A 262 -15.54 -2.01 -0.03
C ILE A 262 -15.33 -1.58 1.42
N GLU A 263 -16.31 -0.89 2.01
CA GLU A 263 -16.25 -0.50 3.42
C GLU A 263 -16.12 -1.72 4.34
N GLY A 264 -16.93 -2.77 4.12
CA GLY A 264 -16.82 -4.01 4.89
C GLY A 264 -15.47 -4.71 4.73
N VAL A 265 -14.91 -4.74 3.51
CA VAL A 265 -13.56 -5.31 3.26
C VAL A 265 -12.49 -4.50 3.99
N LEU A 266 -12.57 -3.16 3.96
CA LEU A 266 -11.60 -2.31 4.66
C LEU A 266 -11.72 -2.43 6.18
N GLN A 267 -12.93 -2.52 6.73
CA GLN A 267 -13.14 -2.73 8.16
C GLN A 267 -12.52 -4.05 8.62
N ASN A 268 -12.76 -5.14 7.89
CA ASN A 268 -12.14 -6.44 8.17
C ASN A 268 -10.61 -6.38 8.04
N TYR A 269 -10.10 -5.73 6.99
CA TYR A 269 -8.67 -5.51 6.80
C TYR A 269 -8.03 -4.80 8.00
N TYR A 270 -8.61 -3.70 8.46
CA TYR A 270 -8.08 -2.96 9.61
C TYR A 270 -8.25 -3.70 10.94
N SER A 271 -9.31 -4.50 11.09
CA SER A 271 -9.49 -5.37 12.26
C SER A 271 -8.40 -6.42 12.35
N ASP A 272 -8.07 -7.08 11.22
CA ASP A 272 -7.03 -8.11 11.18
C ASP A 272 -5.62 -7.53 11.26
N LEU A 273 -5.43 -6.25 10.88
CA LEU A 273 -4.12 -5.58 10.95
C LEU A 273 -3.72 -5.17 12.38
N GLN A 274 -4.63 -5.24 13.37
CA GLN A 274 -4.33 -4.79 14.74
C GLN A 274 -3.30 -5.67 15.46
N ALA A 275 -3.22 -6.95 15.09
CA ALA A 275 -2.32 -7.90 15.72
C ALA A 275 -1.86 -8.99 14.73
N ALA A 276 -0.66 -9.51 14.95
CA ALA A 276 -0.21 -10.71 14.26
C ALA A 276 -0.99 -11.94 14.76
N PRO A 277 -1.22 -12.96 13.91
CA PRO A 277 -0.77 -13.07 12.52
C PRO A 277 -1.72 -12.40 11.51
N PHE A 278 -1.16 -11.68 10.54
CA PHE A 278 -1.92 -11.07 9.45
C PHE A 278 -1.74 -11.80 8.12
N SER A 279 -2.87 -12.17 7.49
CA SER A 279 -2.89 -12.85 6.21
C SER A 279 -3.21 -11.90 5.06
N ALA A 280 -2.18 -11.39 4.38
CA ALA A 280 -2.37 -10.48 3.26
C ALA A 280 -3.14 -11.11 2.09
N SER A 281 -3.08 -12.43 1.91
CA SER A 281 -3.80 -13.13 0.83
C SER A 281 -5.33 -13.02 0.96
N ALA A 282 -5.84 -12.77 2.17
CA ALA A 282 -7.25 -12.54 2.42
C ALA A 282 -7.74 -11.20 1.85
N TYR A 283 -6.87 -10.21 1.69
CA TYR A 283 -7.26 -8.84 1.32
C TYR A 283 -6.68 -8.36 -0.02
N PHE A 284 -5.48 -8.78 -0.34
CA PHE A 284 -4.74 -8.33 -1.51
C PHE A 284 -4.94 -9.24 -2.72
N ALA A 285 -4.85 -8.66 -3.91
CA ALA A 285 -4.82 -9.42 -5.15
C ALA A 285 -3.49 -10.20 -5.26
N PRO A 286 -3.42 -11.27 -6.07
CA PRO A 286 -2.18 -12.05 -6.24
C PRO A 286 -0.97 -11.21 -6.69
N LYS A 287 -1.24 -10.13 -7.44
CA LYS A 287 -0.26 -9.13 -7.85
C LYS A 287 -0.71 -7.76 -7.36
N VAL A 288 0.12 -7.12 -6.53
CA VAL A 288 -0.14 -5.80 -5.96
C VAL A 288 0.82 -4.81 -6.59
N GLU A 289 0.29 -3.77 -7.22
CA GLU A 289 1.10 -2.74 -7.85
C GLU A 289 1.87 -1.92 -6.84
N ARG A 290 1.24 -1.59 -5.71
CA ARG A 290 1.87 -0.82 -4.64
C ARG A 290 1.26 -1.11 -3.28
N PHE A 291 2.12 -1.28 -2.29
CA PHE A 291 1.77 -1.34 -0.87
C PHE A 291 2.72 -0.45 -0.09
N TYR A 292 2.24 0.70 0.36
CA TYR A 292 3.06 1.79 0.94
C TYR A 292 4.24 2.18 0.02
N LEU A 293 5.45 1.74 0.38
CA LEU A 293 6.70 1.99 -0.35
C LEU A 293 7.07 0.84 -1.31
N GLN A 294 6.52 -0.36 -1.11
CA GLN A 294 6.77 -1.52 -1.96
C GLN A 294 6.01 -1.40 -3.27
N GLN A 295 6.63 -1.81 -4.38
CA GLN A 295 6.03 -1.82 -5.72
C GLN A 295 6.10 -3.22 -6.32
N ASN A 296 5.12 -3.58 -7.16
CA ASN A 296 5.02 -4.89 -7.81
C ASN A 296 5.22 -6.06 -6.81
N THR A 297 4.56 -5.95 -5.66
CA THR A 297 4.72 -6.89 -4.54
C THR A 297 3.67 -8.00 -4.61
N THR A 298 3.84 -9.01 -3.76
CA THR A 298 2.93 -10.15 -3.61
C THR A 298 2.38 -10.17 -2.19
N PRO A 299 1.21 -10.81 -1.94
CA PRO A 299 0.68 -10.94 -0.59
C PRO A 299 1.68 -11.57 0.40
N ALA A 300 2.45 -12.58 -0.03
CA ALA A 300 3.47 -13.20 0.83
C ALA A 300 4.58 -12.21 1.24
N ALA A 301 5.02 -11.35 0.32
CA ALA A 301 6.02 -10.31 0.61
C ALA A 301 5.46 -9.19 1.50
N ILE A 302 4.15 -8.89 1.39
CA ILE A 302 3.46 -7.94 2.27
C ILE A 302 3.41 -8.47 3.70
N THR A 303 2.97 -9.72 3.89
CA THR A 303 2.95 -10.35 5.23
C THR A 303 4.34 -10.36 5.84
N ALA A 304 5.36 -10.79 5.09
CA ALA A 304 6.74 -10.79 5.57
C ALA A 304 7.31 -9.39 5.89
N GLU A 305 6.79 -8.33 5.27
CA GLU A 305 7.13 -6.95 5.63
C GLU A 305 6.45 -6.52 6.93
N LEU A 306 5.16 -6.78 7.05
CA LEU A 306 4.40 -6.42 8.25
C LEU A 306 4.93 -7.14 9.50
N ASP A 307 5.25 -8.43 9.37
CA ASP A 307 5.88 -9.24 10.44
C ASP A 307 7.26 -8.70 10.85
N ARG A 308 8.00 -8.15 9.90
CA ARG A 308 9.36 -7.64 10.12
C ARG A 308 9.39 -6.23 10.68
N SER A 309 8.54 -5.33 10.19
CA SER A 309 8.65 -3.89 10.44
C SER A 309 7.43 -3.26 11.11
N HIS A 310 6.22 -3.79 10.91
CA HIS A 310 5.00 -3.19 11.45
C HIS A 310 4.71 -3.71 12.86
N PHE A 311 4.45 -5.01 13.02
CA PHE A 311 4.02 -5.57 14.31
C PHE A 311 5.04 -5.39 15.46
N PRO A 312 6.36 -5.47 15.24
CA PRO A 312 7.32 -5.22 16.31
C PRO A 312 7.44 -3.75 16.73
N GLU A 313 7.13 -2.81 15.83
CA GLU A 313 7.31 -1.38 16.04
C GLU A 313 6.03 -0.70 16.54
N PHE A 314 4.86 -1.16 16.09
CA PHE A 314 3.56 -0.57 16.40
C PHE A 314 2.74 -1.55 17.24
N LEU A 315 2.83 -1.39 18.56
CA LEU A 315 2.01 -2.13 19.52
C LEU A 315 0.66 -1.44 19.69
N GLU A 316 -0.37 -2.21 20.06
CA GLU A 316 -1.73 -1.67 20.29
C GLU A 316 -2.25 -0.84 19.10
N ALA A 317 -1.87 -1.24 17.89
CA ALA A 317 -2.23 -0.53 16.68
C ALA A 317 -3.75 -0.60 16.46
N GLN A 318 -4.37 0.57 16.33
CA GLN A 318 -5.78 0.72 16.00
C GLN A 318 -5.87 1.67 14.82
N SER A 319 -6.49 1.22 13.73
CA SER A 319 -6.78 2.04 12.56
C SER A 319 -8.29 2.06 12.31
N THR A 320 -8.81 3.25 12.04
CA THR A 320 -10.24 3.46 11.74
C THR A 320 -10.38 4.43 10.56
N ILE A 321 -11.40 4.21 9.75
CA ILE A 321 -11.76 5.13 8.67
C ILE A 321 -12.60 6.25 9.27
N GLU A 322 -12.26 7.50 8.96
CA GLU A 322 -13.05 8.64 9.41
C GLU A 322 -14.43 8.63 8.72
N PRO A 323 -15.53 8.59 9.48
CA PRO A 323 -16.88 8.51 8.91
C PRO A 323 -17.16 9.64 7.93
N GLY A 324 -17.77 9.31 6.78
CA GLY A 324 -18.12 10.28 5.73
C GLY A 324 -16.95 10.76 4.86
N THR A 325 -15.72 10.32 5.11
CA THR A 325 -14.56 10.68 4.25
C THR A 325 -14.35 9.72 3.07
N LEU A 326 -15.01 8.55 3.10
CA LEU A 326 -14.87 7.52 2.09
C LEU A 326 -15.54 7.94 0.77
N LYS A 327 -14.71 8.10 -0.27
CA LYS A 327 -15.11 8.46 -1.62
C LYS A 327 -14.74 7.32 -2.57
N VAL A 328 -15.74 6.70 -3.19
CA VAL A 328 -15.56 5.64 -4.18
C VAL A 328 -15.68 6.25 -5.57
N SER A 329 -14.74 5.97 -6.45
CA SER A 329 -14.82 6.38 -7.86
C SER A 329 -15.72 5.42 -8.65
N PRO A 330 -16.25 5.89 -9.79
CA PRO A 330 -16.82 4.98 -10.79
C PRO A 330 -15.82 3.88 -11.19
N PRO A 331 -16.30 2.70 -11.61
CA PRO A 331 -15.43 1.64 -12.09
C PRO A 331 -14.70 2.07 -13.36
N VAL A 332 -13.40 1.78 -13.42
CA VAL A 332 -12.56 1.95 -14.61
C VAL A 332 -12.88 0.83 -15.62
N ALA A 333 -12.43 0.96 -16.87
CA ALA A 333 -12.61 -0.05 -17.93
C ALA A 333 -12.22 -1.49 -17.50
N ASP A 334 -11.23 -1.62 -16.62
CA ASP A 334 -10.77 -2.92 -16.09
C ASP A 334 -11.68 -3.49 -14.98
N GLY A 335 -12.77 -2.80 -14.65
CA GLY A 335 -13.66 -3.12 -13.52
C GLY A 335 -13.11 -2.74 -12.15
N SER A 336 -11.93 -2.11 -12.09
CA SER A 336 -11.31 -1.65 -10.84
C SER A 336 -11.95 -0.35 -10.33
N ARG A 337 -11.98 -0.17 -9.01
CA ARG A 337 -12.52 1.02 -8.35
C ARG A 337 -11.46 1.66 -7.47
N VAL A 338 -11.32 2.98 -7.54
CA VAL A 338 -10.42 3.74 -6.68
C VAL A 338 -11.24 4.28 -5.50
N VAL A 339 -10.68 4.16 -4.30
CA VAL A 339 -11.28 4.68 -3.08
C VAL A 339 -10.27 5.57 -2.39
N THR A 340 -10.73 6.74 -1.96
CA THR A 340 -9.94 7.69 -1.17
C THR A 340 -10.68 7.98 0.12
N PHE A 341 -9.98 7.96 1.25
CA PHE A 341 -10.56 8.25 2.57
C PHE A 341 -9.49 8.80 3.51
N VAL A 342 -9.92 9.29 4.67
CA VAL A 342 -9.01 9.66 5.77
C VAL A 342 -8.98 8.51 6.77
N GLU A 343 -7.79 8.00 7.04
CA GLU A 343 -7.51 7.01 8.08
C GLU A 343 -7.03 7.73 9.34
N LYS A 344 -7.61 7.38 10.48
CA LYS A 344 -7.10 7.74 11.80
C LYS A 344 -6.52 6.49 12.44
N SER A 345 -5.24 6.55 12.80
CA SER A 345 -4.56 5.45 13.46
C SER A 345 -3.89 5.90 14.75
N SER A 346 -3.89 5.02 15.74
CA SER A 346 -3.17 5.18 16.99
C SER A 346 -2.39 3.92 17.29
N ALA A 347 -1.13 4.05 17.71
CA ALA A 347 -0.30 2.92 18.10
C ALA A 347 0.75 3.35 19.12
N LEU A 348 1.13 2.45 20.02
CA LEU A 348 2.30 2.60 20.86
C LEU A 348 3.56 2.26 20.04
N ARG A 349 4.43 3.24 19.84
CA ARG A 349 5.64 3.05 19.04
C ARG A 349 6.80 2.58 19.91
N GLN A 350 7.20 1.32 19.73
CA GLN A 350 8.15 0.64 20.61
C GLN A 350 9.53 1.34 20.66
N SER A 351 10.03 1.83 19.53
CA SER A 351 11.30 2.56 19.49
C SER A 351 11.29 3.90 20.25
N LEU A 352 10.13 4.54 20.40
CA LEU A 352 9.99 5.85 21.04
C LEU A 352 9.36 5.80 22.43
N GLN A 353 8.75 4.67 22.81
CA GLN A 353 7.98 4.51 24.04
C GLN A 353 6.93 5.63 24.19
N LYS A 354 6.24 5.95 23.10
CA LYS A 354 5.19 6.98 23.03
C LYS A 354 4.01 6.49 22.20
N HIS A 355 2.81 6.90 22.58
CA HIS A 355 1.63 6.73 21.74
C HIS A 355 1.68 7.72 20.59
N GLN A 356 1.65 7.21 19.37
CA GLN A 356 1.56 7.99 18.15
C GLN A 356 0.11 7.98 17.67
N GLN A 357 -0.44 9.15 17.37
CA GLN A 357 -1.74 9.33 16.74
C GLN A 357 -1.53 9.99 15.38
N THR A 358 -1.95 9.34 14.30
CA THR A 358 -1.81 9.84 12.94
C THR A 358 -3.15 9.91 12.24
N ALA A 359 -3.36 10.99 11.48
CA ALA A 359 -4.44 11.09 10.51
C ALA A 359 -3.81 11.22 9.12
N ALA A 360 -4.26 10.42 8.16
CA ALA A 360 -3.70 10.44 6.82
C ALA A 360 -4.73 10.17 5.73
N GLN A 361 -4.56 10.83 4.59
CA GLN A 361 -5.32 10.53 3.39
C GLN A 361 -4.74 9.30 2.71
N VAL A 362 -5.56 8.27 2.54
CA VAL A 362 -5.21 6.99 1.94
C VAL A 362 -5.94 6.82 0.63
N ARG A 363 -5.24 6.27 -0.36
CA ARG A 363 -5.81 5.86 -1.63
C ARG A 363 -5.62 4.37 -1.83
N VAL A 364 -6.73 3.70 -2.10
CA VAL A 364 -6.81 2.26 -2.33
C VAL A 364 -7.44 2.02 -3.69
N ARG A 365 -6.96 1.01 -4.43
CA ARG A 365 -7.63 0.53 -5.65
C ARG A 365 -7.97 -0.93 -5.48
N PHE A 366 -9.23 -1.25 -5.74
CA PHE A 366 -9.80 -2.58 -5.69
C PHE A 366 -9.97 -3.14 -7.10
N ASP A 367 -9.69 -4.42 -7.30
CA ASP A 367 -10.05 -5.13 -8.53
C ASP A 367 -11.56 -5.43 -8.58
N LYS A 368 -11.99 -6.09 -9.65
CA LYS A 368 -13.37 -6.56 -9.82
C LYS A 368 -13.84 -7.56 -8.75
N ASN A 369 -12.93 -8.16 -8.00
CA ASN A 369 -13.20 -9.10 -6.91
C ASN A 369 -13.12 -8.44 -5.53
N PHE A 370 -13.02 -7.11 -5.45
CA PHE A 370 -12.85 -6.35 -4.22
C PHE A 370 -11.55 -6.71 -3.46
N LYS A 371 -10.52 -7.15 -4.17
CA LYS A 371 -9.16 -7.34 -3.63
C LYS A 371 -8.32 -6.08 -3.87
N ILE A 372 -7.48 -5.75 -2.90
CA ILE A 372 -6.60 -4.58 -2.95
C ILE A 372 -5.46 -4.82 -3.95
N VAL A 373 -5.37 -3.97 -4.97
CA VAL A 373 -4.29 -3.98 -5.98
C VAL A 373 -3.31 -2.83 -5.76
N TYR A 374 -3.77 -1.76 -5.12
CA TYR A 374 -2.96 -0.59 -4.81
C TYR A 374 -3.38 -0.06 -3.45
N LEU A 375 -2.42 0.19 -2.55
CA LEU A 375 -2.64 0.87 -1.28
C LEU A 375 -1.47 1.80 -0.99
N ARG A 376 -1.78 3.09 -0.81
CA ARG A 376 -0.77 4.11 -0.46
C ARG A 376 -1.38 5.19 0.41
N GLN A 377 -0.60 5.62 1.40
CA GLN A 377 -0.82 6.88 2.10
C GLN A 377 -0.34 8.04 1.21
N GLU A 378 -1.27 8.86 0.72
CA GLU A 378 -0.96 9.98 -0.17
C GLU A 378 -0.50 11.21 0.60
N LYS A 379 -1.15 11.51 1.72
CA LYS A 379 -0.86 12.71 2.50
C LYS A 379 -1.00 12.44 3.99
N LEU A 380 0.02 12.79 4.76
CA LEU A 380 -0.07 12.86 6.21
C LEU A 380 -0.77 14.18 6.59
N LEU A 381 -1.88 14.09 7.31
CA LEU A 381 -2.68 15.25 7.74
C LEU A 381 -2.28 15.67 9.16
N GLU A 382 -2.20 14.71 10.08
CA GLU A 382 -1.83 14.94 11.48
C GLU A 382 -0.90 13.84 11.97
N ASN A 383 0.01 14.19 12.87
CA ASN A 383 0.92 13.27 13.54
C ASN A 383 1.29 13.82 14.91
N ASN A 384 0.66 13.27 15.94
CA ASN A 384 0.83 13.67 17.34
C ASN A 384 1.50 12.54 18.12
N PHE A 385 2.32 12.91 19.10
CA PHE A 385 2.95 11.96 20.02
C PHE A 385 2.53 12.33 21.45
N THR A 386 2.02 11.36 22.19
CA THR A 386 1.68 11.48 23.61
C THR A 386 2.50 10.48 24.42
N ASP A 387 2.81 10.85 25.65
CA ASP A 387 3.56 10.01 26.59
C ASP A 387 2.73 8.83 27.11
#